data_AF-A0A397IY73-F1
#
_entry.id   AF-A0A397IY73-F1
#
_cell.length_a   1.000
_cell.length_b   1.000
_cell.length_c   1.000
_cell.angle_alpha   90.00
_cell.angle_beta   90.00
_cell.angle_gamma   90.00
#
_symmetry.space_group_name_H-M   'P 1'
#
loop_
_entity.id
_entity.type
_entity.pdbx_description
1 polymer ?
#
loop_
_entity_poly.entity_id
_entity_poly.type
_entity_poly.pdbx_seq_one_letter_code
_entity_poly.pdbx_strand_id
1 'polypeptide(L)'
;MYLRQHYKKQCIVLIDEYDSPMECAYNEGYYKEANYFFKDMFSSLLNNNDENVVKAMLVGVLRIAKSGFLSGLNNLKVCPLHKERLSPLYLDKFGFTSDEVELLLSLCKNLQIDDVRKWYDGYIAGGIIHLYNPWSIINLLSDGILSTYWTDTGSTQTLKNLLWKTSSSFKESVEKLLKGEYVADIEIQDDLQYLDLDQFEDSAIWILLYYAGYLTMNSEKKLGIPNKEIRSEWHKWVINVPFFTKKKTITSMLNNLLQGNLDLFSKEFENMIVDTLSYYDIITSSGKNAEYIYHVFCLGMFANARNQGYIVRSNRETGYERYDVKIVPKPGVNGTAIIIEFKIRDKKSLHDTAQEGLFQIEKKQYRVGLEENVKKLLEIGIAFEGKKACVLGHLLYRTDKGTWNKDLISD
;
A
#
# COMPACT_ATOMS: atom_id res chain seq x y z
N MET A 1 -34.46 17.73 -24.54
CA MET A 1 -35.45 18.13 -25.57
C MET A 1 -35.44 17.23 -26.81
N TYR A 2 -34.35 17.18 -27.59
CA TYR A 2 -34.33 16.46 -28.88
C TYR A 2 -34.66 14.96 -28.77
N LEU A 3 -34.03 14.24 -27.83
CA LEU A 3 -34.29 12.81 -27.61
C LEU A 3 -35.76 12.55 -27.23
N ARG A 4 -36.34 13.35 -26.33
CA ARG A 4 -37.76 13.26 -25.98
C ARG A 4 -38.67 13.53 -27.18
N GLN A 5 -38.38 14.57 -27.97
CA GLN A 5 -39.19 14.91 -29.13
C GLN A 5 -39.17 13.82 -30.20
N HIS A 6 -38.02 13.18 -30.41
CA HIS A 6 -37.85 12.11 -31.39
C HIS A 6 -38.49 10.80 -30.92
N TYR A 7 -38.14 10.33 -29.71
CA TYR A 7 -38.60 9.04 -29.19
C TYR A 7 -39.95 9.10 -28.45
N LYS A 8 -40.51 10.29 -28.26
CA LYS A 8 -41.76 10.55 -27.51
C LYS A 8 -41.75 10.01 -26.09
N LYS A 9 -40.56 9.89 -25.47
CA LYS A 9 -40.35 9.37 -24.12
C LYS A 9 -39.31 10.20 -23.38
N GLN A 10 -39.44 10.32 -22.07
CA GLN A 10 -38.38 10.85 -21.22
C GLN A 10 -37.17 9.92 -21.23
N CYS A 11 -35.98 10.49 -21.04
CA CYS A 11 -34.72 9.77 -21.06
C CYS A 11 -34.32 9.32 -19.65
N ILE A 12 -33.60 8.20 -19.58
CA ILE A 12 -32.81 7.84 -18.40
C ILE A 12 -31.37 8.27 -18.69
N VAL A 13 -30.74 8.94 -17.74
CA VAL A 13 -29.35 9.40 -17.85
C VAL A 13 -28.47 8.50 -16.99
N LEU A 14 -27.48 7.86 -17.60
CA LEU A 14 -26.47 7.05 -16.90
C LEU A 14 -25.13 7.76 -17.04
N ILE A 15 -24.48 8.06 -15.92
CA ILE A 15 -23.20 8.77 -15.88
C ILE A 15 -22.25 7.92 -15.07
N ASP A 16 -21.25 7.39 -15.75
CA ASP A 16 -20.14 6.67 -15.12
C ASP A 16 -18.99 7.64 -14.82
N GLU A 17 -18.18 7.31 -13.82
CA GLU A 17 -17.05 8.11 -13.32
C GLU A 17 -17.37 9.61 -13.18
N TYR A 18 -18.54 9.93 -12.60
CA TYR A 18 -19.04 11.31 -12.54
C TYR A 18 -18.10 12.29 -11.81
N ASP A 19 -17.20 11.76 -10.98
CA ASP A 19 -16.22 12.45 -10.15
C ASP A 19 -14.83 12.62 -10.81
N SER A 20 -14.51 11.84 -11.84
CA SER A 20 -13.22 11.87 -12.54
C SER A 20 -12.81 13.26 -13.06
N PRO A 21 -13.70 14.10 -13.62
CA PRO A 21 -13.33 15.45 -14.02
C PRO A 21 -12.86 16.35 -12.86
N MET A 22 -13.37 16.12 -11.64
CA MET A 22 -12.94 16.86 -10.45
C MET A 22 -11.58 16.45 -9.96
N GLU A 23 -11.29 15.16 -10.05
CA GLU A 23 -9.95 14.65 -9.78
C GLU A 23 -8.91 15.25 -10.74
N CYS A 24 -9.23 15.28 -12.03
CA CYS A 24 -8.39 15.89 -13.06
C CYS A 24 -8.16 17.38 -12.77
N ALA A 25 -9.23 18.12 -12.49
CA ALA A 25 -9.15 19.54 -12.18
C ALA A 25 -8.36 19.83 -10.89
N TYR A 26 -8.44 18.95 -9.90
CA TYR A 26 -7.63 19.01 -8.69
C TYR A 26 -6.14 18.85 -9.00
N ASN A 27 -5.78 17.77 -9.71
CA ASN A 27 -4.39 17.47 -10.04
C ASN A 27 -3.73 18.55 -10.93
N GLU A 28 -4.52 19.19 -11.79
CA GLU A 28 -4.06 20.23 -12.73
C GLU A 28 -4.26 21.67 -12.20
N GLY A 29 -4.79 21.84 -10.99
CA GLY A 29 -4.86 23.14 -10.31
C GLY A 29 -5.99 24.09 -10.75
N TYR A 30 -7.05 23.59 -11.40
CA TYR A 30 -8.23 24.37 -11.82
C TYR A 30 -9.55 23.87 -11.19
N TYR A 31 -9.46 23.28 -9.99
CA TYR A 31 -10.59 22.66 -9.29
C TYR A 31 -11.78 23.61 -9.10
N LYS A 32 -11.55 24.88 -8.74
CA LYS A 32 -12.63 25.83 -8.45
C LYS A 32 -13.46 26.12 -9.70
N GLU A 33 -12.80 26.39 -10.82
CA GLU A 33 -13.39 26.67 -12.13
C GLU A 33 -14.23 25.48 -12.60
N ALA A 34 -13.66 24.28 -12.51
CA ALA A 34 -14.36 23.06 -12.89
C ALA A 34 -15.56 22.80 -11.96
N ASN A 35 -15.42 23.00 -10.66
CA ASN A 35 -16.50 22.82 -9.69
C ASN A 35 -17.70 23.75 -10.01
N TYR A 36 -17.46 25.00 -10.40
CA TYR A 36 -18.52 25.90 -10.86
C TYR A 36 -19.19 25.40 -12.15
N PHE A 37 -18.39 25.03 -13.16
CA PHE A 37 -18.90 24.54 -14.43
C PHE A 37 -19.77 23.28 -14.28
N PHE A 38 -19.25 22.27 -13.58
CA PHE A 38 -19.97 21.01 -13.38
C PHE A 38 -21.21 21.20 -12.51
N LYS A 39 -21.19 22.11 -11.54
CA LYS A 39 -22.36 22.42 -10.72
C LYS A 39 -23.53 22.88 -11.59
N ASP A 40 -23.29 23.83 -12.48
CA ASP A 40 -24.31 24.37 -13.36
C ASP A 40 -24.76 23.33 -14.40
N MET A 41 -23.82 22.55 -14.95
CA MET A 41 -24.10 21.48 -15.90
C MET A 41 -25.01 20.41 -15.30
N PHE A 42 -24.64 19.84 -14.15
CA PHE A 42 -25.42 18.79 -13.50
C PHE A 42 -26.77 19.32 -12.99
N SER A 43 -26.82 20.54 -12.45
CA SER A 43 -28.08 21.16 -12.03
C SER A 43 -29.04 21.36 -13.20
N SER A 44 -28.52 21.85 -14.33
CA SER A 44 -29.31 22.04 -15.55
C SER A 44 -29.79 20.71 -16.15
N LEU A 45 -28.97 19.67 -16.06
CA LEU A 45 -29.30 18.35 -16.59
C LEU A 45 -30.30 17.58 -15.72
N LEU A 46 -30.17 17.68 -14.39
CA LEU A 46 -30.80 16.75 -13.44
C LEU A 46 -31.87 17.35 -12.51
N ASN A 47 -31.87 18.67 -12.28
CA ASN A 47 -32.94 19.32 -11.48
C ASN A 47 -33.94 20.08 -12.34
N ASN A 48 -33.46 20.82 -13.35
CA ASN A 48 -34.29 21.76 -14.10
C ASN A 48 -34.79 21.14 -15.42
N ASN A 49 -34.92 19.81 -15.47
CA ASN A 49 -35.10 19.07 -16.73
C ASN A 49 -36.08 17.89 -16.63
N ASP A 50 -36.96 17.92 -15.63
CA ASP A 50 -37.93 16.85 -15.35
C ASP A 50 -38.82 16.53 -16.54
N GLU A 51 -39.09 17.53 -17.39
CA GLU A 51 -39.81 17.33 -18.65
C GLU A 51 -39.13 16.34 -19.59
N ASN A 52 -37.79 16.24 -19.56
CA ASN A 52 -37.01 15.43 -20.50
C ASN A 52 -36.35 14.22 -19.84
N VAL A 53 -36.07 14.26 -18.54
CA VAL A 53 -35.35 13.21 -17.81
C VAL A 53 -36.27 12.63 -16.74
N VAL A 54 -36.46 11.31 -16.78
CA VAL A 54 -37.28 10.61 -15.77
C VAL A 54 -36.45 10.21 -14.56
N LYS A 55 -35.18 9.83 -14.80
CA LYS A 55 -34.27 9.35 -13.76
C LYS A 55 -32.83 9.48 -14.23
N ALA A 56 -31.93 9.66 -13.27
CA ALA A 56 -30.51 9.51 -13.50
C ALA A 56 -29.88 8.52 -12.52
N MET A 57 -28.80 7.88 -12.97
CA MET A 57 -27.92 7.05 -12.16
C MET A 57 -26.50 7.52 -12.39
N LEU A 58 -25.81 7.81 -11.29
CA LEU A 58 -24.43 8.26 -11.30
C LEU A 58 -23.60 7.23 -10.54
N VAL A 59 -22.48 6.81 -11.12
CA VAL A 59 -21.51 5.88 -10.52
C VAL A 59 -20.15 6.56 -10.54
N GLY A 60 -19.40 6.43 -9.45
CA GLY A 60 -18.12 7.10 -9.26
C GLY A 60 -17.41 6.54 -8.04
N VAL A 61 -16.16 6.95 -7.85
CA VAL A 61 -15.30 6.47 -6.78
C VAL A 61 -15.62 7.23 -5.50
N LEU A 62 -15.38 8.54 -5.52
CA LEU A 62 -15.62 9.40 -4.38
C LEU A 62 -17.08 9.78 -4.26
N ARG A 63 -17.52 9.90 -3.01
CA ARG A 63 -18.75 10.59 -2.70
C ARG A 63 -18.46 12.08 -2.63
N ILE A 64 -18.61 12.79 -3.75
CA ILE A 64 -18.45 14.24 -3.75
C ILE A 64 -19.67 14.86 -3.09
N ALA A 65 -19.41 15.57 -2.00
CA ALA A 65 -20.41 16.08 -1.08
C ALA A 65 -21.52 16.89 -1.76
N LYS A 66 -22.68 16.95 -1.08
CA LYS A 66 -23.73 17.96 -1.35
C LYS A 66 -23.25 19.40 -1.12
N SER A 67 -22.01 19.63 -0.70
CA SER A 67 -21.38 20.96 -0.68
C SER A 67 -20.51 21.24 -1.92
N GLY A 68 -20.14 20.23 -2.71
CA GLY A 68 -19.35 20.36 -3.94
C GLY A 68 -20.19 20.69 -5.17
N PHE A 69 -19.77 20.25 -6.36
CA PHE A 69 -20.52 20.52 -7.60
C PHE A 69 -21.89 19.84 -7.64
N LEU A 70 -22.12 18.78 -6.86
CA LEU A 70 -23.43 18.17 -6.68
C LEU A 70 -24.35 18.95 -5.72
N SER A 71 -23.89 20.05 -5.13
CA SER A 71 -24.67 20.87 -4.18
C SER A 71 -25.94 21.47 -4.75
N GLY A 72 -26.01 21.62 -6.07
CA GLY A 72 -27.25 22.04 -6.72
C GLY A 72 -28.34 20.98 -6.63
N LEU A 73 -28.01 19.70 -6.51
CA LEU A 73 -28.95 18.57 -6.66
C LEU A 73 -29.72 18.28 -5.37
N ASN A 74 -31.04 18.48 -5.42
CA ASN A 74 -31.90 18.32 -4.24
C ASN A 74 -32.56 16.94 -4.12
N ASN A 75 -32.57 16.15 -5.21
CA ASN A 75 -33.30 14.88 -5.32
C ASN A 75 -32.38 13.63 -5.32
N LEU A 76 -31.22 13.71 -4.67
CA LEU A 76 -30.24 12.61 -4.66
C LEU A 76 -30.53 11.55 -3.59
N LYS A 77 -30.58 10.28 -4.02
CA LYS A 77 -30.50 9.10 -3.16
C LYS A 77 -29.14 8.43 -3.34
N VAL A 78 -28.32 8.44 -2.30
CA VAL A 78 -26.98 7.83 -2.29
C VAL A 78 -27.05 6.40 -1.78
N CYS A 79 -26.39 5.47 -2.47
CA CYS A 79 -26.40 4.05 -2.13
C CYS A 79 -24.96 3.53 -1.92
N PRO A 80 -24.30 3.84 -0.79
CA PRO A 80 -22.94 3.37 -0.54
C PRO A 80 -22.92 1.87 -0.18
N LEU A 81 -21.84 1.17 -0.54
CA LEU A 81 -21.68 -0.27 -0.31
C LEU A 81 -21.55 -0.65 1.17
N HIS A 82 -21.13 0.26 2.06
CA HIS A 82 -20.98 -0.03 3.48
C HIS A 82 -22.27 0.10 4.32
N LYS A 83 -23.35 0.69 3.80
CA LYS A 83 -24.56 0.95 4.61
C LYS A 83 -25.63 -0.12 4.44
N GLU A 84 -25.60 -1.09 5.34
CA GLU A 84 -26.53 -2.23 5.43
C GLU A 84 -28.02 -1.82 5.36
N ARG A 85 -28.43 -0.78 6.10
CA ARG A 85 -29.85 -0.39 6.23
C ARG A 85 -30.40 0.49 5.11
N LEU A 86 -29.56 1.14 4.31
CA LEU A 86 -30.00 2.15 3.34
C LEU A 86 -29.91 1.68 1.89
N SER A 87 -29.12 0.64 1.62
CA SER A 87 -28.70 0.30 0.25
C SER A 87 -28.83 -1.18 -0.17
N PRO A 88 -29.73 -2.03 0.37
CA PRO A 88 -29.74 -3.47 0.03
C PRO A 88 -29.94 -3.74 -1.47
N LEU A 89 -30.51 -2.78 -2.21
CA LEU A 89 -30.85 -2.89 -3.63
C LEU A 89 -29.65 -3.13 -4.57
N TYR A 90 -28.44 -2.72 -4.18
CA TYR A 90 -27.28 -2.70 -5.08
C TYR A 90 -26.04 -3.43 -4.53
N LEU A 91 -26.12 -4.01 -3.34
CA LEU A 91 -24.95 -4.59 -2.65
C LEU A 91 -24.33 -5.77 -3.41
N ASP A 92 -25.11 -6.49 -4.20
CA ASP A 92 -24.69 -7.65 -4.98
C ASP A 92 -24.60 -7.35 -6.49
N LYS A 93 -24.64 -6.06 -6.88
CA LYS A 93 -24.72 -5.64 -8.30
C LYS A 93 -23.42 -5.11 -8.88
N PHE A 94 -22.42 -4.82 -8.04
CA PHE A 94 -21.15 -4.18 -8.43
C PHE A 94 -19.94 -5.04 -8.03
N GLY A 95 -19.88 -6.24 -8.59
CA GLY A 95 -18.86 -7.25 -8.31
C GLY A 95 -19.38 -8.64 -8.67
N PHE A 96 -18.52 -9.65 -8.62
CA PHE A 96 -18.99 -11.03 -8.55
C PHE A 96 -19.18 -11.44 -7.09
N THR A 97 -20.28 -12.09 -6.78
CA THR A 97 -20.50 -12.75 -5.49
C THR A 97 -19.66 -14.02 -5.37
N SER A 98 -19.50 -14.52 -4.15
CA SER A 98 -18.80 -15.81 -3.92
C SER A 98 -19.42 -16.95 -4.72
N ASP A 99 -20.75 -17.04 -4.75
CA ASP A 99 -21.49 -18.07 -5.48
C ASP A 99 -21.24 -17.98 -7.00
N GLU A 100 -21.20 -16.77 -7.55
CA GLU A 100 -20.90 -16.55 -8.97
C GLU A 100 -19.45 -16.93 -9.31
N VAL A 101 -18.48 -16.59 -8.44
CA VAL A 101 -17.08 -16.98 -8.64
C VAL A 101 -16.92 -18.50 -8.56
N GLU A 102 -17.55 -19.16 -7.60
CA GLU A 102 -17.54 -20.63 -7.49
C GLU A 102 -18.14 -21.29 -8.73
N LEU A 103 -19.27 -20.77 -9.22
CA LEU A 103 -19.90 -21.25 -10.45
C LEU A 103 -18.97 -21.08 -11.65
N LEU A 104 -18.37 -19.90 -11.83
CA LEU A 104 -17.46 -19.63 -12.93
C LEU A 104 -16.22 -20.54 -12.88
N LEU A 105 -15.64 -20.74 -11.71
CA LEU A 105 -14.48 -21.63 -11.53
C LEU A 105 -14.81 -23.09 -11.76
N SER A 106 -16.04 -23.53 -11.49
CA SER A 106 -16.47 -24.90 -11.79
C SER A 106 -16.39 -25.26 -13.29
N LEU A 107 -16.41 -24.24 -14.16
CA LEU A 107 -16.26 -24.38 -15.60
C LEU A 107 -14.78 -24.45 -16.05
N CYS A 108 -13.84 -24.08 -15.18
CA CYS A 108 -12.40 -24.03 -15.45
C CYS A 108 -11.69 -25.21 -14.78
N LYS A 109 -10.83 -25.92 -15.53
CA LYS A 109 -9.99 -26.97 -14.96
C LYS A 109 -8.73 -26.35 -14.35
N ASN A 110 -8.33 -26.79 -13.15
CA ASN A 110 -7.05 -26.52 -12.47
C ASN A 110 -6.94 -25.29 -11.55
N LEU A 111 -8.03 -24.56 -11.24
CA LEU A 111 -7.99 -23.49 -10.23
C LEU A 111 -8.62 -23.96 -8.91
N GLN A 112 -7.87 -23.83 -7.81
CA GLN A 112 -8.37 -24.13 -6.47
C GLN A 112 -9.08 -22.91 -5.89
N ILE A 113 -10.34 -23.06 -5.48
CA ILE A 113 -11.16 -21.96 -4.93
C ILE A 113 -10.48 -21.25 -3.76
N ASP A 114 -9.79 -21.98 -2.88
CA ASP A 114 -9.14 -21.39 -1.71
C ASP A 114 -7.98 -20.46 -2.08
N ASP A 115 -7.29 -20.73 -3.19
CA ASP A 115 -6.24 -19.84 -3.67
C ASP A 115 -6.83 -18.62 -4.38
N VAL A 116 -7.94 -18.78 -5.12
CA VAL A 116 -8.68 -17.66 -5.70
C VAL A 116 -9.22 -16.73 -4.61
N ARG A 117 -9.81 -17.30 -3.54
CA ARG A 117 -10.27 -16.54 -2.36
C ARG A 117 -9.14 -15.73 -1.75
N LYS A 118 -7.99 -16.33 -1.46
CA LYS A 118 -6.83 -15.60 -0.90
C LYS A 118 -6.35 -14.45 -1.80
N TRP A 119 -6.44 -14.61 -3.11
CA TRP A 119 -5.98 -13.61 -4.06
C TRP A 119 -6.96 -12.46 -4.27
N TYR A 120 -8.26 -12.76 -4.36
CA TYR A 120 -9.24 -11.83 -4.91
C TYR A 120 -10.47 -11.59 -4.01
N ASP A 121 -10.74 -12.42 -2.99
CA ASP A 121 -11.82 -12.20 -2.02
C ASP A 121 -11.40 -11.20 -0.95
N GLY A 122 -12.30 -10.29 -0.57
CA GLY A 122 -12.07 -9.38 0.54
C GLY A 122 -12.94 -8.13 0.58
N TYR A 123 -13.69 -7.82 -0.47
CA TYR A 123 -14.64 -6.72 -0.44
C TYR A 123 -15.94 -7.16 0.22
N ILE A 124 -16.40 -6.41 1.22
CA ILE A 124 -17.61 -6.74 1.97
C ILE A 124 -18.64 -5.62 1.76
N ALA A 125 -19.75 -5.96 1.12
CA ALA A 125 -20.89 -5.09 0.92
C ALA A 125 -21.99 -5.38 1.96
N GLY A 126 -22.55 -4.33 2.54
CA GLY A 126 -23.58 -4.40 3.59
C GLY A 126 -23.16 -5.20 4.83
N GLY A 127 -21.86 -5.38 5.06
CA GLY A 127 -21.33 -6.14 6.20
C GLY A 127 -21.39 -7.66 6.08
N ILE A 128 -22.00 -8.20 5.00
CA ILE A 128 -22.23 -9.65 4.87
C ILE A 128 -21.96 -10.22 3.47
N ILE A 129 -22.03 -9.41 2.42
CA ILE A 129 -21.91 -9.90 1.03
C ILE A 129 -20.45 -9.79 0.61
N HIS A 130 -19.82 -10.94 0.35
CA HIS A 130 -18.47 -10.99 -0.21
C HIS A 130 -18.51 -10.74 -1.72
N LEU A 131 -17.70 -9.78 -2.16
CA LEU A 131 -17.57 -9.37 -3.55
C LEU A 131 -16.13 -9.52 -4.04
N TYR A 132 -16.03 -9.85 -5.31
CA TYR A 132 -14.78 -9.95 -6.06
C TYR A 132 -14.77 -8.89 -7.15
N ASN A 133 -13.59 -8.31 -7.39
CA ASN A 133 -13.38 -7.40 -8.51
C ASN A 133 -13.62 -8.13 -9.84
N PRO A 134 -14.56 -7.66 -10.70
CA PRO A 134 -14.88 -8.35 -11.95
C PRO A 134 -13.70 -8.47 -12.91
N TRP A 135 -12.88 -7.42 -13.00
CA TRP A 135 -11.72 -7.39 -13.89
C TRP A 135 -10.68 -8.43 -13.49
N SER A 136 -10.38 -8.55 -12.19
CA SER A 136 -9.44 -9.56 -11.68
C SER A 136 -9.93 -10.98 -11.94
N ILE A 137 -11.21 -11.26 -11.74
CA ILE A 137 -11.79 -12.59 -12.01
C ILE A 137 -11.82 -12.91 -13.50
N ILE A 138 -12.22 -11.96 -14.36
CA ILE A 138 -12.24 -12.17 -15.81
C ILE A 138 -10.84 -12.49 -16.33
N ASN A 139 -9.81 -11.74 -15.90
CA ASN A 139 -8.43 -12.00 -16.31
C ASN A 139 -7.90 -13.32 -15.75
N LEU A 140 -8.23 -13.68 -14.50
CA LEU A 140 -7.91 -15.00 -13.96
C LEU A 140 -8.48 -16.12 -14.83
N LEU A 141 -9.74 -16.01 -15.24
CA LEU A 141 -10.42 -17.03 -16.06
C LEU A 141 -9.84 -17.10 -17.48
N SER A 142 -9.43 -15.95 -18.04
CA SER A 142 -8.76 -15.85 -19.34
C SER A 142 -7.36 -16.47 -19.32
N ASP A 143 -6.55 -16.08 -18.35
CA ASP A 143 -5.11 -16.39 -18.31
C ASP A 143 -4.81 -17.72 -17.59
N GLY A 144 -5.72 -18.15 -16.71
CA GLY A 144 -5.57 -19.36 -15.90
C GLY A 144 -4.50 -19.24 -14.80
N ILE A 145 -4.04 -18.03 -14.48
CA ILE A 145 -2.94 -17.77 -13.54
C ILE A 145 -3.38 -16.79 -12.46
N LEU A 146 -3.00 -17.07 -11.21
CA LEU A 146 -3.14 -16.13 -10.10
C LEU A 146 -2.06 -15.05 -10.19
N SER A 147 -2.47 -13.81 -10.46
CA SER A 147 -1.57 -12.66 -10.65
C SER A 147 -2.23 -11.34 -10.20
N THR A 148 -1.47 -10.25 -10.25
CA THR A 148 -2.01 -8.89 -10.07
C THR A 148 -2.59 -8.39 -11.40
N TYR A 149 -3.91 -8.26 -11.45
CA TYR A 149 -4.68 -7.71 -12.56
C TYR A 149 -5.25 -6.31 -12.25
N TRP A 150 -5.19 -5.88 -11.00
CA TRP A 150 -5.54 -4.53 -10.58
C TRP A 150 -4.80 -3.49 -11.43
N THR A 151 -5.55 -2.57 -12.02
CA THR A 151 -5.04 -1.50 -12.87
C THR A 151 -5.03 -0.18 -12.11
N ASP A 152 -3.92 0.56 -12.21
CA ASP A 152 -3.84 1.93 -11.70
C ASP A 152 -4.90 2.81 -12.40
N THR A 153 -5.76 3.46 -11.63
CA THR A 153 -6.71 4.50 -12.06
C THR A 153 -6.13 5.90 -11.85
N GLY A 154 -6.80 6.96 -12.33
CA GLY A 154 -6.44 8.36 -12.01
C GLY A 154 -6.24 8.57 -10.51
N SER A 155 -7.22 8.14 -9.70
CA SER A 155 -7.23 8.30 -8.24
C SER A 155 -6.00 7.69 -7.55
N THR A 156 -5.37 6.71 -8.19
CA THR A 156 -4.13 6.08 -7.72
C THR A 156 -2.96 7.06 -7.74
N GLN A 157 -2.88 7.95 -8.73
CA GLN A 157 -1.82 8.96 -8.81
C GLN A 157 -1.95 10.01 -7.71
N THR A 158 -3.17 10.48 -7.43
CA THR A 158 -3.45 11.41 -6.32
C THR A 158 -3.12 10.75 -4.97
N LEU A 159 -3.55 9.51 -4.75
CA LEU A 159 -3.23 8.74 -3.54
C LEU A 159 -1.73 8.58 -3.32
N LYS A 160 -0.98 8.18 -4.36
CA LYS A 160 0.48 8.04 -4.29
C LYS A 160 1.18 9.33 -3.85
N ASN A 161 0.67 10.50 -4.25
CA ASN A 161 1.24 11.79 -3.85
C ASN A 161 0.89 12.20 -2.41
N LEU A 162 -0.31 11.85 -1.94
CA LEU A 162 -0.80 12.23 -0.60
C LEU A 162 -0.27 11.32 0.51
N LEU A 163 -0.15 10.01 0.26
CA LEU A 163 0.27 9.01 1.24
C LEU A 163 1.60 9.34 1.94
N TRP A 164 2.50 10.08 1.29
CA TRP A 164 3.81 10.43 1.86
C TRP A 164 3.81 11.69 2.71
N LYS A 165 2.73 12.48 2.65
CA LYS A 165 2.54 13.70 3.42
C LYS A 165 1.72 13.48 4.70
N THR A 166 1.30 12.22 4.97
CA THR A 166 0.48 11.86 6.13
C THR A 166 1.24 11.96 7.45
N SER A 167 0.47 11.96 8.55
CA SER A 167 1.03 11.95 9.89
C SER A 167 1.72 10.62 10.24
N SER A 168 2.42 10.60 11.39
CA SER A 168 3.05 9.39 11.92
C SER A 168 2.03 8.31 12.33
N SER A 169 0.87 8.69 12.88
CA SER A 169 -0.15 7.72 13.32
C SER A 169 -0.80 7.01 12.14
N PHE A 170 -0.98 7.72 11.01
CA PHE A 170 -1.38 7.10 9.75
C PHE A 170 -0.35 6.06 9.30
N LYS A 171 0.93 6.40 9.33
CA LYS A 171 2.01 5.49 8.91
C LYS A 171 2.07 4.24 9.80
N GLU A 172 1.87 4.35 11.11
CA GLU A 172 1.76 3.19 12.02
C GLU A 172 0.55 2.30 11.67
N SER A 173 -0.57 2.91 11.30
CA SER A 173 -1.77 2.19 10.88
C SER A 173 -1.56 1.45 9.56
N VAL A 174 -0.82 2.04 8.61
CA VAL A 174 -0.41 1.36 7.37
C VAL A 174 0.46 0.13 7.64
N GLU A 175 1.35 0.16 8.63
CA GLU A 175 2.10 -1.05 9.02
C GLU A 175 1.18 -2.18 9.47
N LYS A 176 0.20 -1.87 10.34
CA LYS A 176 -0.80 -2.86 10.77
C LYS A 176 -1.52 -3.48 9.57
N LEU A 177 -1.95 -2.64 8.63
CA LEU A 177 -2.59 -3.08 7.38
C LEU A 177 -1.70 -4.00 6.55
N LEU A 178 -0.41 -3.65 6.39
CA LEU A 178 0.54 -4.47 5.63
C LEU A 178 0.84 -5.83 6.28
N LYS A 179 0.73 -5.92 7.62
CA LYS A 179 0.78 -7.17 8.38
C LYS A 179 -0.49 -8.02 8.25
N GLY A 180 -1.53 -7.49 7.61
CA GLY A 180 -2.84 -8.12 7.49
C GLY A 180 -3.75 -7.88 8.68
N GLU A 181 -3.41 -6.94 9.56
CA GLU A 181 -4.28 -6.49 10.66
C GLU A 181 -5.30 -5.45 10.15
N TYR A 182 -6.31 -5.21 10.98
CA TYR A 182 -7.34 -4.19 10.75
C TYR A 182 -7.11 -2.97 11.63
N VAL A 183 -7.45 -1.79 11.12
CA VAL A 183 -7.37 -0.51 11.83
C VAL A 183 -8.77 -0.07 12.26
N ALA A 184 -8.91 0.29 13.53
CA ALA A 184 -10.16 0.74 14.15
C ALA A 184 -10.23 2.28 14.20
N ASP A 185 -11.39 2.79 14.62
CA ASP A 185 -11.63 4.21 14.94
C ASP A 185 -11.46 5.18 13.75
N ILE A 186 -11.58 4.68 12.52
CA ILE A 186 -11.64 5.49 11.31
C ILE A 186 -13.08 5.58 10.83
N GLU A 187 -13.64 6.79 10.86
CA GLU A 187 -14.98 7.04 10.35
C GLU A 187 -14.93 7.29 8.84
N ILE A 188 -15.57 6.42 8.05
CA ILE A 188 -15.79 6.67 6.63
C ILE A 188 -16.94 7.67 6.51
N GLN A 189 -16.55 8.95 6.40
CA GLN A 189 -17.47 10.02 6.12
C GLN A 189 -17.84 10.08 4.64
N ASP A 190 -18.89 10.82 4.39
CA ASP A 190 -19.73 10.73 3.21
C ASP A 190 -19.78 12.07 2.45
N ASP A 191 -18.97 13.02 2.88
CA ASP A 191 -18.99 14.42 2.48
C ASP A 191 -17.59 14.96 2.20
N LEU A 192 -16.68 14.07 1.79
CA LEU A 192 -15.34 14.44 1.38
C LEU A 192 -15.37 15.36 0.14
N GLN A 193 -14.61 16.46 0.20
CA GLN A 193 -14.28 17.29 -0.95
C GLN A 193 -12.79 17.15 -1.28
N TYR A 194 -12.41 17.26 -2.56
CA TYR A 194 -11.00 17.21 -2.95
C TYR A 194 -10.17 18.32 -2.28
N LEU A 195 -10.77 19.48 -1.99
CA LEU A 195 -10.13 20.56 -1.24
C LEU A 195 -9.76 20.16 0.20
N ASP A 196 -10.44 19.17 0.79
CA ASP A 196 -10.08 18.66 2.11
C ASP A 196 -8.76 17.86 2.07
N LEU A 197 -8.37 17.36 0.89
CA LEU A 197 -7.07 16.69 0.68
C LEU A 197 -5.89 17.67 0.79
N ASP A 198 -6.10 18.96 0.48
CA ASP A 198 -5.07 20.00 0.62
C ASP A 198 -4.73 20.31 2.08
N GLN A 199 -5.65 20.00 3.00
CA GLN A 199 -5.40 20.13 4.44
C GLN A 199 -4.58 18.96 5.00
N PHE A 200 -4.28 17.95 4.17
CA PHE A 200 -3.55 16.73 4.52
C PHE A 200 -4.07 16.03 5.77
N GLU A 201 -5.38 16.11 6.01
CA GLU A 201 -5.98 15.36 7.10
C GLU A 201 -5.99 13.87 6.75
N ASP A 202 -5.43 13.06 7.65
CA ASP A 202 -5.37 11.60 7.50
C ASP A 202 -6.75 10.98 7.24
N SER A 203 -7.81 11.58 7.80
CA SER A 203 -9.22 11.20 7.60
C SER A 203 -9.61 11.18 6.12
N ALA A 204 -9.28 12.24 5.38
CA ALA A 204 -9.58 12.38 3.97
C ALA A 204 -8.86 11.30 3.13
N ILE A 205 -7.63 10.97 3.50
CA ILE A 205 -6.83 9.94 2.82
C ILE A 205 -7.40 8.54 3.09
N TRP A 206 -7.83 8.24 4.32
CA TRP A 206 -8.51 6.99 4.64
C TRP A 206 -9.79 6.79 3.84
N ILE A 207 -10.60 7.85 3.72
CA ILE A 207 -11.84 7.83 2.95
C ILE A 207 -11.54 7.57 1.48
N LEU A 208 -10.56 8.26 0.90
CA LEU A 208 -10.16 8.07 -0.49
C LEU A 208 -9.63 6.65 -0.74
N LEU A 209 -8.80 6.10 0.15
CA LEU A 209 -8.31 4.72 0.04
C LEU A 209 -9.44 3.69 0.08
N TYR A 210 -10.42 3.89 0.96
CA TYR A 210 -11.59 3.01 1.03
C TYR A 210 -12.42 3.06 -0.24
N TYR A 211 -12.81 4.26 -0.69
CA TYR A 211 -13.65 4.42 -1.87
C TYR A 211 -12.96 3.99 -3.17
N ALA A 212 -11.65 4.21 -3.29
CA ALA A 212 -10.84 3.74 -4.42
C ALA A 212 -10.60 2.21 -4.41
N GLY A 213 -11.09 1.48 -3.40
CA GLY A 213 -11.00 0.02 -3.34
C GLY A 213 -9.66 -0.52 -2.80
N TYR A 214 -8.81 0.35 -2.24
CA TYR A 214 -7.55 -0.07 -1.60
C TYR A 214 -7.72 -0.56 -0.16
N LEU A 215 -8.88 -0.27 0.43
CA LEU A 215 -9.31 -0.78 1.73
C LEU A 215 -10.73 -1.36 1.62
N THR A 216 -11.01 -2.33 2.48
CA THR A 216 -12.34 -2.86 2.75
C THR A 216 -12.70 -2.58 4.20
N MET A 217 -13.98 -2.73 4.54
CA MET A 217 -14.46 -2.59 5.91
C MET A 217 -15.12 -3.89 6.35
N ASN A 218 -14.72 -4.41 7.51
CA ASN A 218 -15.33 -5.62 8.07
C ASN A 218 -16.64 -5.31 8.84
N SER A 219 -17.30 -6.36 9.33
CA SER A 219 -18.55 -6.24 10.12
C SER A 219 -18.38 -5.46 11.43
N GLU A 220 -17.16 -5.37 11.97
CA GLU A 220 -16.81 -4.57 13.16
C GLU A 220 -16.46 -3.10 12.81
N LYS A 221 -16.67 -2.68 11.55
CA LYS A 221 -16.33 -1.35 11.03
C LYS A 221 -14.84 -1.00 11.11
N LYS A 222 -13.97 -2.00 11.04
CA LYS A 222 -12.52 -1.81 10.96
C LYS A 222 -12.06 -1.89 9.51
N LEU A 223 -11.09 -1.06 9.14
CA LEU A 223 -10.53 -1.02 7.81
C LEU A 223 -9.38 -2.02 7.66
N GLY A 224 -9.31 -2.69 6.51
CA GLY A 224 -8.29 -3.69 6.19
C GLY A 224 -7.93 -3.67 4.72
N ILE A 225 -6.77 -4.23 4.36
CA ILE A 225 -6.47 -4.52 2.96
C ILE A 225 -7.29 -5.75 2.53
N PRO A 226 -8.12 -5.67 1.48
CA PRO A 226 -9.10 -6.72 1.16
C PRO A 226 -8.45 -8.06 0.88
N ASN A 227 -7.45 -8.09 0.00
CA ASN A 227 -6.92 -9.34 -0.55
C ASN A 227 -5.43 -9.22 -0.90
N LYS A 228 -4.83 -10.33 -1.35
CA LYS A 228 -3.40 -10.37 -1.69
C LYS A 228 -3.03 -9.53 -2.91
N GLU A 229 -3.94 -9.39 -3.86
CA GLU A 229 -3.74 -8.53 -5.03
C GLU A 229 -3.55 -7.07 -4.59
N ILE A 230 -4.49 -6.52 -3.82
CA ILE A 230 -4.41 -5.14 -3.32
C ILE A 230 -3.24 -4.95 -2.36
N ARG A 231 -2.90 -5.95 -1.54
CA ARG A 231 -1.68 -5.90 -0.70
C ARG A 231 -0.42 -5.75 -1.56
N SER A 232 -0.40 -6.35 -2.74
CA SER A 232 0.71 -6.21 -3.67
C SER A 232 0.82 -4.79 -4.24
N GLU A 233 -0.30 -4.09 -4.46
CA GLU A 233 -0.31 -2.66 -4.83
C GLU A 233 0.19 -1.77 -3.69
N TRP A 234 -0.25 -2.00 -2.46
CA TRP A 234 0.30 -1.31 -1.29
C TRP A 234 1.81 -1.49 -1.16
N HIS A 235 2.31 -2.71 -1.36
CA HIS A 235 3.76 -2.95 -1.40
C HIS A 235 4.43 -2.18 -2.53
N LYS A 236 3.85 -2.18 -3.75
CA LYS A 236 4.38 -1.38 -4.87
C LYS A 236 4.46 0.10 -4.52
N TRP A 237 3.48 0.67 -3.83
CA TRP A 237 3.52 2.08 -3.43
C TRP A 237 4.63 2.36 -2.43
N VAL A 238 4.78 1.51 -1.42
CA VAL A 238 5.87 1.61 -0.43
C VAL A 238 7.26 1.42 -1.07
N ILE A 239 7.35 0.66 -2.16
CA ILE A 239 8.62 0.42 -2.88
C ILE A 239 8.87 1.46 -3.98
N ASN A 240 7.83 2.10 -4.53
CA ASN A 240 7.93 3.08 -5.62
C ASN A 240 7.72 4.52 -5.13
N VAL A 241 7.87 4.78 -3.83
CA VAL A 241 7.97 6.15 -3.31
C VAL A 241 8.97 6.91 -4.19
N PRO A 242 8.69 8.14 -4.64
CA PRO A 242 9.60 8.96 -5.43
C PRO A 242 11.03 9.09 -4.87
N PHE A 243 11.20 8.74 -3.59
CA PHE A 243 12.45 8.37 -2.92
C PHE A 243 13.39 7.50 -3.78
N PHE A 244 12.86 6.52 -4.53
CA PHE A 244 13.64 5.48 -5.21
C PHE A 244 14.00 5.76 -6.68
N THR A 245 13.92 7.03 -7.10
CA THR A 245 14.04 7.45 -8.51
C THR A 245 15.43 7.23 -9.14
N LYS A 246 16.45 6.81 -8.37
CA LYS A 246 17.70 6.24 -8.90
C LYS A 246 17.67 4.70 -8.88
N LYS A 247 16.83 4.06 -9.70
CA LYS A 247 16.72 2.57 -9.81
C LYS A 247 18.08 1.86 -9.91
N LYS A 248 19.05 2.45 -10.62
CA LYS A 248 20.42 1.89 -10.75
C LYS A 248 21.17 1.84 -9.42
N THR A 249 21.07 2.88 -8.58
CA THR A 249 21.78 2.96 -7.30
C THR A 249 21.23 1.98 -6.27
N ILE A 250 19.91 1.79 -6.19
CA ILE A 250 19.29 0.82 -5.28
C ILE A 250 19.61 -0.60 -5.70
N THR A 251 19.57 -0.88 -7.00
CA THR A 251 19.90 -2.22 -7.52
C THR A 251 21.37 -2.55 -7.24
N SER A 252 22.28 -1.59 -7.44
CA SER A 252 23.71 -1.73 -7.07
C SER A 252 23.87 -2.04 -5.58
N MET A 253 23.27 -1.22 -4.72
CA MET A 253 23.37 -1.34 -3.26
C MET A 253 22.79 -2.66 -2.75
N LEU A 254 21.64 -3.07 -3.28
CA LEU A 254 21.05 -4.36 -2.94
C LEU A 254 21.91 -5.53 -3.43
N ASN A 255 22.50 -5.45 -4.63
CA ASN A 255 23.40 -6.49 -5.11
C ASN A 255 24.65 -6.61 -4.24
N ASN A 256 25.22 -5.46 -3.83
CA ASN A 256 26.35 -5.43 -2.90
C ASN A 256 26.00 -6.08 -1.56
N LEU A 257 24.81 -5.79 -1.01
CA LEU A 257 24.30 -6.43 0.20
C LEU A 257 24.19 -7.96 0.05
N LEU A 258 23.54 -8.42 -1.02
CA LEU A 258 23.29 -9.86 -1.26
C LEU A 258 24.57 -10.64 -1.57
N GLN A 259 25.59 -9.99 -2.12
CA GLN A 259 26.90 -10.60 -2.39
C GLN A 259 27.82 -10.61 -1.16
N GLY A 260 27.50 -9.84 -0.11
CA GLY A 260 28.35 -9.71 1.07
C GLY A 260 29.41 -8.61 0.97
N ASN A 261 29.33 -7.72 -0.01
CA ASN A 261 30.27 -6.62 -0.22
C ASN A 261 29.95 -5.46 0.74
N LEU A 262 30.29 -5.63 2.01
CA LEU A 262 29.91 -4.72 3.09
C LEU A 262 30.38 -3.28 2.83
N ASP A 263 31.63 -3.06 2.44
CA ASP A 263 32.17 -1.69 2.25
C ASP A 263 31.42 -0.90 1.18
N LEU A 264 31.13 -1.56 0.04
CA LEU A 264 30.37 -0.94 -1.05
C LEU A 264 28.92 -0.72 -0.65
N PHE A 265 28.31 -1.69 0.04
CA PHE A 265 26.96 -1.54 0.58
C PHE A 265 26.88 -0.37 1.55
N SER A 266 27.76 -0.30 2.55
CA SER A 266 27.80 0.77 3.56
C SER A 266 27.90 2.13 2.89
N LYS A 267 28.85 2.29 1.96
CA LYS A 267 29.04 3.57 1.24
C LYS A 267 27.81 3.95 0.41
N GLU A 268 27.23 3.03 -0.35
CA GLU A 268 26.06 3.32 -1.19
C GLU A 268 24.81 3.59 -0.34
N PHE A 269 24.63 2.84 0.74
CA PHE A 269 23.53 3.00 1.68
C PHE A 269 23.60 4.35 2.42
N GLU A 270 24.75 4.70 2.98
CA GLU A 270 24.94 5.96 3.72
C GLU A 270 24.72 7.19 2.81
N ASN A 271 25.26 7.16 1.58
CA ASN A 271 25.03 8.21 0.60
C ASN A 271 23.55 8.31 0.21
N MET A 272 22.87 7.17 0.05
CA MET A 272 21.44 7.15 -0.25
C MET A 272 20.61 7.77 0.88
N ILE A 273 20.94 7.46 2.14
CA ILE A 273 20.29 8.04 3.32
C ILE A 273 20.45 9.57 3.31
N VAL A 274 21.67 10.06 3.07
CA VAL A 274 21.95 11.50 2.99
C VAL A 274 21.16 12.16 1.85
N ASP A 275 21.27 11.64 0.63
CA ASP A 275 20.61 12.20 -0.57
C ASP A 275 19.10 12.34 -0.35
N THR A 276 18.50 11.34 0.28
CA THR A 276 17.05 11.23 0.22
C THR A 276 16.34 11.77 1.45
N LEU A 277 16.95 11.70 2.64
CA LEU A 277 16.41 12.35 3.83
C LEU A 277 16.69 13.86 3.84
N SER A 278 17.61 14.34 2.99
CA SER A 278 17.84 15.77 2.78
C SER A 278 16.67 16.51 2.13
N TYR A 279 15.87 15.83 1.33
CA TYR A 279 14.76 16.42 0.56
C TYR A 279 13.48 16.66 1.39
N TYR A 280 13.31 15.98 2.53
CA TYR A 280 12.00 15.87 3.21
C TYR A 280 11.94 16.41 4.64
N ASP A 281 12.99 17.09 5.13
CA ASP A 281 13.08 17.64 6.50
C ASP A 281 12.45 16.72 7.57
N ILE A 282 13.03 15.52 7.73
CA ILE A 282 12.72 14.55 8.79
C ILE A 282 13.25 15.06 10.16
N ILE A 283 13.12 16.36 10.41
CA ILE A 283 13.79 17.09 11.49
C ILE A 283 12.93 17.18 12.76
N THR A 284 11.66 16.74 12.77
CA THR A 284 10.78 16.92 13.93
C THR A 284 10.45 15.65 14.72
N SER A 285 10.85 14.46 14.27
CA SER A 285 10.57 13.20 14.99
C SER A 285 11.74 12.82 15.89
N SER A 286 11.67 13.10 17.19
CA SER A 286 12.62 12.58 18.19
C SER A 286 12.17 11.21 18.71
N GLY A 287 13.11 10.30 18.96
CA GLY A 287 12.85 8.99 19.60
C GLY A 287 12.30 7.89 18.68
N LYS A 288 11.39 7.06 19.21
CA LYS A 288 10.88 5.81 18.58
C LYS A 288 10.26 6.01 17.19
N ASN A 289 9.72 7.20 16.91
CA ASN A 289 9.08 7.51 15.63
C ASN A 289 10.10 7.63 14.48
N ALA A 290 11.32 8.10 14.76
CA ALA A 290 12.38 8.15 13.76
C ALA A 290 12.82 6.73 13.37
N GLU A 291 13.03 5.85 14.36
CA GLU A 291 13.42 4.45 14.16
C GLU A 291 12.46 3.71 13.24
N TYR A 292 11.15 3.96 13.42
CA TYR A 292 10.11 3.39 12.58
C TYR A 292 10.19 3.84 11.11
N ILE A 293 10.43 5.14 10.87
CA ILE A 293 10.57 5.67 9.51
C ILE A 293 11.76 4.99 8.81
N TYR A 294 12.92 4.89 9.48
CA TYR A 294 14.07 4.18 8.92
C TYR A 294 13.79 2.70 8.68
N HIS A 295 13.06 2.06 9.59
CA HIS A 295 12.71 0.65 9.48
C HIS A 295 11.86 0.36 8.24
N VAL A 296 10.74 1.06 8.07
CA VAL A 296 9.85 0.92 6.90
C VAL A 296 10.61 1.27 5.62
N PHE A 297 11.42 2.32 5.68
CA PHE A 297 12.25 2.75 4.58
C PHE A 297 13.22 1.64 4.11
N CYS A 298 13.95 1.04 5.05
CA CYS A 298 14.88 -0.06 4.76
C CYS A 298 14.16 -1.33 4.31
N LEU A 299 13.00 -1.64 4.91
CA LEU A 299 12.21 -2.80 4.51
C LEU A 299 11.72 -2.68 3.06
N GLY A 300 11.27 -1.49 2.64
CA GLY A 300 10.90 -1.19 1.26
C GLY A 300 12.06 -1.43 0.28
N MET A 301 13.27 -0.98 0.63
CA MET A 301 14.47 -1.24 -0.17
C MET A 301 14.79 -2.73 -0.30
N PHE A 302 14.85 -3.42 0.84
CA PHE A 302 15.30 -4.80 0.90
C PHE A 302 14.26 -5.79 0.36
N ALA A 303 12.98 -5.44 0.31
CA ALA A 303 11.92 -6.25 -0.28
C ALA A 303 12.24 -6.70 -1.72
N ASN A 304 12.98 -5.89 -2.49
CA ASN A 304 13.41 -6.21 -3.85
C ASN A 304 14.31 -7.45 -3.95
N ALA A 305 14.92 -7.90 -2.85
CA ALA A 305 15.69 -9.15 -2.82
C ALA A 305 14.81 -10.37 -3.16
N ARG A 306 13.49 -10.25 -2.96
CA ARG A 306 12.51 -11.30 -3.35
C ARG A 306 12.57 -11.64 -4.84
N ASN A 307 12.86 -10.64 -5.69
CA ASN A 307 13.01 -10.82 -7.13
C ASN A 307 14.29 -11.59 -7.50
N GLN A 308 15.26 -11.68 -6.58
CA GLN A 308 16.51 -12.41 -6.74
C GLN A 308 16.49 -13.76 -6.01
N GLY A 309 15.31 -14.27 -5.66
CA GLY A 309 15.16 -15.57 -5.02
C GLY A 309 15.39 -15.58 -3.51
N TYR A 310 15.29 -14.43 -2.82
CA TYR A 310 15.38 -14.36 -1.36
C TYR A 310 14.00 -14.29 -0.70
N ILE A 311 13.95 -14.61 0.59
CA ILE A 311 12.84 -14.41 1.50
C ILE A 311 13.23 -13.27 2.43
N VAL A 312 12.42 -12.21 2.48
CA VAL A 312 12.64 -11.03 3.32
C VAL A 312 11.57 -11.01 4.41
N ARG A 313 11.99 -11.00 5.68
CA ARG A 313 11.15 -10.99 6.89
C ARG A 313 11.53 -9.83 7.79
N SER A 314 10.57 -9.25 8.50
CA SER A 314 10.81 -8.27 9.57
C SER A 314 10.20 -8.76 10.88
N ASN A 315 10.91 -8.70 12.01
CA ASN A 315 10.40 -9.30 13.26
C ASN A 315 9.70 -8.34 14.22
N ARG A 316 9.44 -7.10 13.80
CA ARG A 316 8.36 -6.28 14.41
C ARG A 316 6.96 -6.86 14.15
N GLU A 317 6.86 -7.94 13.38
CA GLU A 317 5.64 -8.66 13.00
C GLU A 317 5.19 -9.73 14.03
N THR A 318 6.00 -10.08 15.04
CA THR A 318 5.69 -11.23 15.93
C THR A 318 5.80 -10.96 17.45
N GLY A 319 6.26 -9.78 17.87
CA GLY A 319 6.33 -9.38 19.29
C GLY A 319 7.45 -10.03 20.12
N TYR A 320 8.36 -10.80 19.52
CA TYR A 320 9.39 -11.57 20.23
C TYR A 320 10.82 -10.96 20.22
N GLU A 321 11.00 -9.67 19.85
CA GLU A 321 12.30 -8.96 19.81
C GLU A 321 13.46 -9.79 19.23
N ARG A 322 13.32 -10.23 17.96
CA ARG A 322 14.25 -11.19 17.34
C ARG A 322 15.13 -10.68 16.21
N TYR A 323 14.83 -9.59 15.52
CA TYR A 323 15.67 -8.92 14.50
C TYR A 323 14.81 -7.87 13.81
N ASP A 324 15.39 -6.76 13.33
CA ASP A 324 14.61 -5.83 12.52
C ASP A 324 14.35 -6.36 11.11
N VAL A 325 15.38 -6.85 10.41
CA VAL A 325 15.24 -7.45 9.07
C VAL A 325 16.08 -8.72 8.95
N LYS A 326 15.50 -9.76 8.35
CA LYS A 326 16.18 -11.01 7.98
C LYS A 326 15.92 -11.32 6.52
N ILE A 327 16.98 -11.50 5.75
CA ILE A 327 16.96 -11.82 4.32
C ILE A 327 17.66 -13.15 4.14
N VAL A 328 16.96 -14.17 3.65
CA VAL A 328 17.53 -15.52 3.50
C VAL A 328 17.31 -16.04 2.07
N PRO A 329 18.30 -16.69 1.44
CA PRO A 329 18.09 -17.29 0.13
C PRO A 329 17.03 -18.39 0.20
N LYS A 330 16.20 -18.54 -0.84
CA LYS A 330 15.30 -19.68 -0.97
C LYS A 330 16.11 -20.98 -1.18
N PRO A 331 15.55 -22.15 -0.84
CA PRO A 331 16.20 -23.43 -1.11
C PRO A 331 16.66 -23.54 -2.57
N GLY A 332 17.93 -23.92 -2.77
CA GLY A 332 18.56 -24.03 -4.10
C GLY A 332 19.22 -22.74 -4.62
N VAL A 333 19.02 -21.60 -3.97
CA VAL A 333 19.76 -20.37 -4.26
C VAL A 333 21.03 -20.33 -3.41
N ASN A 334 22.19 -20.32 -4.06
CA ASN A 334 23.44 -20.07 -3.36
C ASN A 334 23.58 -18.57 -3.11
N GLY A 335 23.50 -18.15 -1.85
CA GLY A 335 23.42 -16.74 -1.49
C GLY A 335 23.80 -16.47 -0.04
N THR A 336 24.04 -15.20 0.28
CA THR A 336 24.38 -14.76 1.63
C THR A 336 23.10 -14.50 2.42
N ALA A 337 22.92 -15.17 3.55
CA ALA A 337 21.88 -14.77 4.50
C ALA A 337 22.29 -13.47 5.17
N ILE A 338 21.33 -12.60 5.47
CA ILE A 338 21.59 -11.29 6.07
C ILE A 338 20.67 -11.10 7.28
N ILE A 339 21.23 -10.60 8.38
CA ILE A 339 20.50 -10.16 9.57
C ILE A 339 20.88 -8.71 9.84
N ILE A 340 19.88 -7.84 9.95
CA ILE A 340 20.07 -6.40 10.15
C ILE A 340 19.34 -5.97 11.41
N GLU A 341 20.02 -5.17 12.23
CA GLU A 341 19.46 -4.47 13.38
C GLU A 341 19.63 -2.96 13.22
N PHE A 342 18.56 -2.21 13.42
CA PHE A 342 18.53 -0.76 13.34
C PHE A 342 18.66 -0.13 14.72
N LYS A 343 19.32 1.02 14.78
CA LYS A 343 19.41 1.86 15.97
C LYS A 343 19.29 3.33 15.63
N ILE A 344 18.68 4.10 16.52
CA ILE A 344 18.75 5.56 16.48
C ILE A 344 19.85 6.02 17.42
N ARG A 345 20.71 6.93 16.94
CA ARG A 345 21.74 7.54 17.77
C ARG A 345 21.12 8.21 18.97
N ASP A 346 21.64 7.90 20.15
CA ASP A 346 21.28 8.54 21.40
C ASP A 346 22.36 9.57 21.80
N LYS A 347 22.99 9.40 22.95
CA LYS A 347 24.11 10.20 23.45
C LYS A 347 25.46 9.74 22.88
N LYS A 348 25.55 8.54 22.30
CA LYS A 348 26.80 7.96 21.78
C LYS A 348 27.12 8.42 20.35
N SER A 349 28.28 8.03 19.85
CA SER A 349 28.63 8.22 18.44
C SER A 349 27.78 7.29 17.55
N LEU A 350 27.59 7.66 16.28
CA LEU A 350 26.90 6.81 15.30
C LEU A 350 27.54 5.43 15.19
N HIS A 351 28.88 5.40 15.19
CA HIS A 351 29.64 4.17 15.11
C HIS A 351 29.38 3.25 16.32
N ASP A 352 29.46 3.79 17.55
CA ASP A 352 29.19 3.00 18.76
C ASP A 352 27.75 2.50 18.79
N THR A 353 26.81 3.31 18.30
CA THR A 353 25.40 2.94 18.20
C THR A 353 25.20 1.79 17.19
N ALA A 354 25.92 1.79 16.06
CA ALA A 354 25.86 0.70 15.08
C ALA A 354 26.48 -0.58 15.65
N GLN A 355 27.55 -0.44 16.42
CA GLN A 355 28.21 -1.54 17.13
C GLN A 355 27.27 -2.19 18.16
N GLU A 356 26.44 -1.41 18.85
CA GLU A 356 25.40 -1.94 19.74
C GLU A 356 24.37 -2.79 19.00
N GLY A 357 23.98 -2.40 17.79
CA GLY A 357 23.11 -3.20 16.93
C GLY A 357 23.73 -4.57 16.63
N LEU A 358 25.00 -4.62 16.24
CA LEU A 358 25.73 -5.87 16.03
C LEU A 358 25.82 -6.73 17.29
N PHE A 359 26.15 -6.10 18.43
CA PHE A 359 26.21 -6.82 19.70
C PHE A 359 24.84 -7.41 20.08
N GLN A 360 23.75 -6.71 19.77
CA GLN A 360 22.41 -7.23 20.01
C GLN A 360 22.11 -8.48 19.18
N ILE A 361 22.52 -8.52 17.91
CA ILE A 361 22.37 -9.69 17.03
C ILE A 361 23.03 -10.93 17.65
N GLU A 362 24.26 -10.77 18.14
CA GLU A 362 25.01 -11.85 18.80
C GLU A 362 24.34 -12.26 20.13
N LYS A 363 24.06 -11.28 21.01
CA LYS A 363 23.52 -11.51 22.35
C LYS A 363 22.15 -12.21 22.33
N LYS A 364 21.29 -11.83 21.39
CA LYS A 364 19.94 -12.39 21.28
C LYS A 364 19.87 -13.63 20.37
N GLN A 365 21.01 -14.12 19.89
CA GLN A 365 21.13 -15.37 19.12
C GLN A 365 20.26 -15.42 17.86
N TYR A 366 20.21 -14.32 17.09
CA TYR A 366 19.34 -14.20 15.91
C TYR A 366 19.69 -15.17 14.76
N ARG A 367 20.85 -15.82 14.84
CA ARG A 367 21.31 -16.89 13.95
C ARG A 367 20.41 -18.13 13.99
N VAL A 368 19.67 -18.33 15.09
CA VAL A 368 18.78 -19.50 15.27
C VAL A 368 17.73 -19.55 14.15
N GLY A 369 17.52 -20.75 13.60
CA GLY A 369 16.57 -20.99 12.51
C GLY A 369 17.09 -20.61 11.11
N LEU A 370 18.39 -20.37 10.94
CA LEU A 370 19.01 -20.40 9.61
C LEU A 370 19.15 -21.85 9.13
N GLU A 371 18.71 -22.12 7.90
CA GLU A 371 18.79 -23.45 7.28
C GLU A 371 20.25 -23.94 7.16
N GLU A 372 20.47 -25.25 7.18
CA GLU A 372 21.81 -25.88 7.12
C GLU A 372 22.57 -25.61 5.82
N ASN A 373 21.84 -25.38 4.73
CA ASN A 373 22.37 -25.03 3.41
C ASN A 373 22.96 -23.60 3.36
N VAL A 374 22.66 -22.72 4.32
CA VAL A 374 23.21 -21.36 4.36
C VAL A 374 24.68 -21.42 4.78
N LYS A 375 25.58 -21.09 3.85
CA LYS A 375 27.03 -21.11 4.05
C LYS A 375 27.65 -19.75 4.39
N LYS A 376 27.00 -18.65 4.00
CA LYS A 376 27.43 -17.28 4.26
C LYS A 376 26.36 -16.51 5.03
N LEU A 377 26.78 -15.74 6.04
CA LEU A 377 25.91 -14.88 6.83
C LEU A 377 26.57 -13.51 6.99
N LEU A 378 25.85 -12.45 6.63
CA LEU A 378 26.23 -11.07 6.87
C LEU A 378 25.37 -10.52 8.03
N GLU A 379 26.01 -10.17 9.14
CA GLU A 379 25.34 -9.48 10.25
C GLU A 379 25.64 -7.98 10.16
N ILE A 380 24.61 -7.14 10.26
CA ILE A 380 24.73 -5.69 10.06
C ILE A 380 24.02 -4.94 11.19
N GLY A 381 24.73 -4.00 11.82
CA GLY A 381 24.16 -2.97 12.67
C GLY A 381 24.14 -1.65 11.92
N ILE A 382 22.99 -1.01 11.83
CA ILE A 382 22.84 0.30 11.18
C ILE A 382 22.35 1.31 12.21
N ALA A 383 23.13 2.37 12.42
CA ALA A 383 22.74 3.50 13.25
C ALA A 383 22.30 4.69 12.40
N PHE A 384 21.30 5.41 12.87
CA PHE A 384 20.75 6.58 12.19
C PHE A 384 20.78 7.83 13.05
N GLU A 385 21.07 8.98 12.44
CA GLU A 385 20.96 10.31 13.05
C GLU A 385 20.49 11.33 12.00
N GLY A 386 19.22 11.72 12.07
CA GLY A 386 18.65 12.77 11.21
C GLY A 386 18.73 12.46 9.71
N LYS A 387 19.82 12.89 9.06
CA LYS A 387 20.08 12.66 7.62
C LYS A 387 21.30 11.76 7.39
N LYS A 388 21.87 11.17 8.44
CA LYS A 388 23.08 10.34 8.39
C LYS A 388 22.76 8.92 8.83
N ALA A 389 23.49 7.96 8.25
CA ALA A 389 23.55 6.60 8.75
C ALA A 389 25.02 6.20 8.95
N CYS A 390 25.24 5.17 9.76
CA CYS A 390 26.50 4.45 9.87
C CYS A 390 26.20 2.96 9.82
N VAL A 391 26.89 2.24 8.94
CA VAL A 391 26.71 0.80 8.74
C VAL A 391 27.97 0.05 9.19
N LEU A 392 27.81 -0.88 10.13
CA LEU A 392 28.86 -1.81 10.55
C LEU A 392 28.38 -3.24 10.32
N GLY A 393 29.30 -4.16 10.02
CA GLY A 393 28.93 -5.56 9.81
C GLY A 393 30.07 -6.56 9.91
N HIS A 394 29.70 -7.83 10.00
CA HIS A 394 30.63 -8.95 9.93
C HIS A 394 30.14 -9.98 8.92
N LEU A 395 31.01 -10.40 8.01
CA LEU A 395 30.78 -11.55 7.16
C LEU A 395 31.25 -12.82 7.88
N LEU A 396 30.35 -13.79 7.97
CA LEU A 396 30.53 -15.06 8.66
C LEU A 396 30.38 -16.22 7.68
N TYR A 397 31.20 -17.26 7.89
CA TYR A 397 31.14 -18.50 7.13
C TYR A 397 30.81 -19.66 8.03
N ARG A 398 29.90 -20.53 7.56
CA ARG A 398 29.50 -21.72 8.28
C ARG A 398 30.52 -22.84 8.04
N THR A 399 31.11 -23.35 9.10
CA THR A 399 32.00 -24.51 9.06
C THR A 399 31.22 -25.80 8.82
N ASP A 400 31.92 -26.87 8.45
CA ASP A 400 31.32 -28.21 8.31
C ASP A 400 30.75 -28.75 9.63
N LYS A 401 31.22 -28.23 10.77
CA LYS A 401 30.69 -28.53 12.11
C LYS A 401 29.47 -27.68 12.49
N GLY A 402 28.99 -26.83 11.57
CA GLY A 402 27.82 -25.97 11.76
C GLY A 402 28.08 -24.69 12.56
N THR A 403 29.32 -24.38 12.91
CA THR A 403 29.69 -23.14 13.63
C THR A 403 29.94 -21.99 12.67
N TRP A 404 29.78 -20.74 13.15
CA TRP A 404 30.03 -19.53 12.35
C TRP A 404 31.37 -18.91 12.72
N ASN A 405 32.27 -18.74 11.74
CA ASN A 405 33.55 -18.07 11.92
C ASN A 405 33.54 -16.72 11.17
N LYS A 406 34.11 -15.68 11.80
CA LYS A 406 34.38 -14.41 11.12
C LYS A 406 35.44 -14.62 10.06
N ASP A 407 35.27 -13.97 8.90
CA ASP A 407 36.36 -13.84 7.95
C ASP A 407 37.50 -13.11 8.67
N LEU A 408 38.68 -13.75 8.75
CA LEU A 408 39.92 -13.10 9.18
C LEU A 408 40.46 -12.32 7.98
N ILE A 409 39.73 -11.30 7.52
CA ILE A 409 40.18 -10.41 6.46
C ILE A 409 40.30 -9.00 7.06
N SER A 410 41.53 -8.73 7.51
CA SER A 410 42.22 -7.46 7.78
C SER A 410 41.53 -6.36 8.61
N ASP A 411 42.15 -6.08 9.75
CA ASP A 411 42.06 -4.85 10.56
C ASP A 411 42.14 -3.55 9.73
#